data_AF-A0A2E5PJG0-F1
#
_entry.id   AF-A0A2E5PJG0-F1
#
_cell.length_a   1.000
_cell.length_b   1.000
_cell.length_c   1.000
_cell.angle_alpha   90.00
_cell.angle_beta   90.00
_cell.angle_gamma   90.00
#
_symmetry.space_group_name_H-M   'P 1'
#
loop_
_entity.id
_entity.type
_entity.pdbx_description
1 polymer ?
#
loop_
_entity_poly.entity_id
_entity_poly.type
_entity_poly.pdbx_seq_one_letter_code
_entity_poly.pdbx_strand_id
1 'polypeptide(L)'
;MSEGRRSDMAKSSRKRKNSSSALPPKAVKKKVFPVRYVVYGVAVLALIGAGYGFFTSQQVEGAFDALAAAGKGELERVEEFPSEGRTHLAVGSEISYGTHPPTSGPHYLQWINPGFYETLKGWSNLVHSLEHGMIVIYYDRPADEALETLKSWTSLFTGPWSGIVMVRKVGLG
;
A
#
# COMPACT_ATOMS: atom_id res chain seq x y z
N MET A 1 -2.18 -100.26 17.83
CA MET A 1 -1.63 -99.63 16.61
C MET A 1 -0.64 -98.57 17.09
N SER A 2 0.66 -98.86 17.10
CA SER A 2 1.63 -98.56 16.02
C SER A 2 1.75 -97.04 15.83
N GLU A 3 2.86 -96.33 15.97
CA GLU A 3 4.32 -96.55 15.94
C GLU A 3 4.96 -95.41 16.78
N GLY A 4 6.11 -95.56 17.43
CA GLY A 4 7.45 -95.30 16.87
C GLY A 4 7.79 -93.79 16.89
N ARG A 5 8.98 -93.28 17.23
CA ARG A 5 10.33 -93.84 17.20
C ARG A 5 11.32 -92.74 17.66
N ARG A 6 12.26 -93.09 18.56
CA ARG A 6 13.69 -92.65 18.69
C ARG A 6 14.01 -91.15 18.81
N SER A 7 14.57 -90.67 19.93
CA SER A 7 15.96 -90.77 20.46
C SER A 7 16.90 -89.65 19.97
N ASP A 8 17.90 -89.35 20.81
CA ASP A 8 19.13 -88.56 20.57
C ASP A 8 19.08 -87.14 21.19
N MET A 9 19.70 -86.86 22.34
CA MET A 9 21.14 -86.83 22.68
C MET A 9 21.91 -85.69 21.98
N ALA A 10 22.19 -84.58 22.70
CA ALA A 10 23.52 -83.92 22.72
C ALA A 10 23.55 -82.59 23.52
N LYS A 11 24.29 -82.63 24.64
CA LYS A 11 25.36 -81.72 25.08
C LYS A 11 25.29 -80.20 24.81
N SER A 12 25.28 -79.48 25.95
CA SER A 12 26.28 -78.49 26.39
C SER A 12 26.55 -77.24 25.53
N SER A 13 26.13 -76.07 26.04
CA SER A 13 27.00 -74.89 26.00
C SER A 13 26.80 -73.98 27.23
N ARG A 14 27.91 -73.70 27.92
CA ARG A 14 28.00 -72.80 29.08
C ARG A 14 27.77 -71.35 28.64
N LYS A 15 26.82 -70.67 29.29
CA LYS A 15 26.48 -69.26 29.10
C LYS A 15 27.56 -68.36 29.73
N ARG A 16 28.44 -67.76 28.93
CA ARG A 16 29.31 -66.64 29.35
C ARG A 16 28.47 -65.37 29.45
N LYS A 17 28.24 -64.88 30.66
CA LYS A 17 27.74 -63.52 30.92
C LYS A 17 28.92 -62.56 30.83
N ASN A 18 28.99 -61.77 29.75
CA ASN A 18 29.82 -60.56 29.73
C ASN A 18 28.97 -59.40 30.27
N SER A 19 29.28 -58.96 31.48
CA SER A 19 28.76 -57.71 32.04
C SER A 19 29.72 -56.57 31.69
N SER A 20 29.45 -55.85 30.61
CA SER A 20 29.99 -54.49 30.43
C SER A 20 28.96 -53.50 30.96
N SER A 21 29.21 -52.98 32.16
CA SER A 21 28.42 -51.89 32.74
C SER A 21 28.78 -50.58 32.04
N ALA A 22 28.18 -50.34 30.87
CA ALA A 22 28.10 -49.00 30.32
C ALA A 22 27.03 -48.23 31.11
N LEU A 23 27.43 -47.18 31.81
CA LEU A 23 26.49 -46.23 32.42
C LEU A 23 25.57 -45.67 31.31
N PRO A 24 24.25 -45.59 31.52
CA PRO A 24 23.36 -45.01 30.52
C PRO A 24 23.80 -43.56 30.23
N PRO A 25 23.75 -43.09 28.97
CA PRO A 25 24.04 -41.70 28.66
C PRO A 25 23.11 -40.82 29.50
N LYS A 26 23.68 -39.88 30.28
CA LYS A 26 22.89 -38.90 31.04
C LYS A 26 21.96 -38.20 30.05
N ALA A 27 20.65 -38.41 30.21
CA ALA A 27 19.64 -37.74 29.39
C ALA A 27 19.83 -36.22 29.56
N VAL A 28 20.36 -35.56 28.53
CA VAL A 28 20.39 -34.10 28.48
C VAL A 28 18.94 -33.66 28.32
N LYS A 29 18.32 -33.21 29.42
CA LYS A 29 16.99 -32.60 29.37
C LYS A 29 17.08 -31.38 28.47
N LYS A 30 16.60 -31.49 27.22
CA LYS A 30 16.47 -30.34 26.32
C LYS A 30 15.58 -29.33 27.03
N LYS A 31 16.11 -28.14 27.35
CA LYS A 31 15.31 -27.03 27.88
C LYS A 31 14.35 -26.59 26.76
N VAL A 32 13.14 -27.13 26.77
CA VAL A 32 12.08 -26.71 25.86
C VAL A 32 11.66 -25.32 26.33
N PHE A 33 11.91 -24.30 25.51
CA PHE A 33 11.51 -22.94 25.85
C PHE A 33 9.97 -22.92 25.96
N PRO A 34 9.40 -22.38 27.03
CA PRO A 34 7.96 -22.44 27.24
C PRO A 34 7.25 -21.56 26.19
N VAL A 35 6.73 -22.20 25.14
CA VAL A 35 6.07 -21.58 23.96
C VAL A 35 5.03 -20.53 24.37
N ARG A 36 4.36 -20.72 25.51
CA ARG A 36 3.43 -19.73 26.09
C ARG A 36 4.01 -18.32 26.27
N TYR A 37 5.28 -18.18 26.68
CA TYR A 37 5.87 -16.84 26.84
C TYR A 37 6.22 -16.20 25.50
N VAL A 38 6.50 -17.00 24.48
CA VAL A 38 6.65 -16.50 23.10
C VAL A 38 5.29 -15.97 22.61
N VAL A 39 4.21 -16.73 22.84
CA VAL A 39 2.85 -16.31 22.50
C VAL A 39 2.44 -15.04 23.25
N TYR A 40 2.71 -14.95 24.56
CA TYR A 40 2.45 -13.72 25.32
C TYR A 40 3.27 -12.54 24.82
N GLY A 41 4.55 -12.75 24.51
CA GLY A 41 5.41 -11.71 23.94
C GLY A 41 4.87 -11.16 22.61
N VAL A 42 4.47 -12.05 21.70
CA VAL A 42 3.86 -11.65 20.42
C VAL A 42 2.53 -10.92 20.63
N ALA A 43 1.67 -11.39 21.54
CA ALA A 43 0.41 -10.75 21.85
C ALA A 43 0.60 -9.32 22.41
N VAL A 44 1.55 -9.12 23.31
CA VAL A 44 1.88 -7.80 23.86
C VAL A 44 2.40 -6.86 22.76
N LEU A 45 3.30 -7.34 21.89
CA LEU A 45 3.79 -6.53 20.77
C LEU A 45 2.69 -6.16 19.77
N ALA A 46 1.75 -7.08 19.50
CA ALA A 46 0.61 -6.80 18.65
C ALA A 46 -0.32 -5.73 19.28
N LEU A 47 -0.56 -5.79 20.59
CA LEU A 47 -1.35 -4.78 21.30
C LEU A 47 -0.66 -3.42 21.31
N ILE A 48 0.65 -3.37 21.54
CA ILE A 48 1.44 -2.13 21.46
C ILE A 48 1.39 -1.55 20.05
N GLY A 49 1.59 -2.37 19.02
CA GLY A 49 1.52 -1.94 17.63
C GLY A 49 0.13 -1.43 17.24
N ALA A 50 -0.93 -2.12 17.65
CA ALA A 50 -2.31 -1.69 17.42
C ALA A 50 -2.64 -0.39 18.16
N GLY A 51 -2.24 -0.28 19.44
CA GLY A 51 -2.43 0.93 20.23
C GLY A 51 -1.67 2.13 19.66
N TYR A 52 -0.42 1.93 19.24
CA TYR A 52 0.38 2.96 18.57
C TYR A 52 -0.22 3.37 17.23
N GLY A 53 -0.66 2.40 16.41
CA GLY A 53 -1.33 2.65 15.14
C GLY A 53 -2.61 3.47 15.31
N PHE A 54 -3.45 3.10 16.28
CA PHE A 54 -4.68 3.82 16.61
C PHE A 54 -4.41 5.24 17.13
N PHE A 55 -3.41 5.41 18.00
CA PHE A 55 -3.05 6.72 18.50
C PHE A 55 -2.54 7.64 17.37
N THR A 56 -1.67 7.10 16.51
CA THR A 56 -1.14 7.84 15.35
C THR A 56 -2.26 8.19 14.36
N SER A 57 -3.21 7.29 14.10
CA SER A 57 -4.33 7.56 13.19
C SER A 57 -5.21 8.69 13.72
N GLN A 58 -5.52 8.70 15.02
CA GLN A 58 -6.28 9.80 15.64
C GLN A 58 -5.56 11.15 15.55
N GLN A 59 -4.23 11.17 15.64
CA GLN A 59 -3.46 12.41 15.47
C GLN A 59 -3.52 12.92 14.02
N VAL A 60 -3.40 12.04 13.03
CA VAL A 60 -3.50 12.41 11.61
C VAL A 60 -4.91 12.91 11.27
N GLU A 61 -5.94 12.25 11.76
CA GLU A 61 -7.33 12.66 11.59
C GLU A 61 -7.58 14.05 12.19
N GLY A 62 -7.15 14.29 13.44
CA GLY A 62 -7.27 15.60 14.06
C GLY A 62 -6.49 16.70 13.33
N ALA A 63 -5.31 16.40 12.78
CA ALA A 63 -4.54 17.34 11.97
C ALA A 63 -5.24 17.65 10.63
N PHE A 64 -5.82 16.64 9.99
CA PHE A 64 -6.61 16.80 8.77
C PHE A 64 -7.83 17.69 9.01
N ASP A 65 -8.60 17.42 10.06
CA ASP A 65 -9.79 18.21 10.40
C ASP A 65 -9.44 19.67 10.70
N ALA A 66 -8.33 19.92 11.39
CA ALA A 66 -7.85 21.27 11.65
C ALA A 66 -7.50 22.01 10.35
N LEU A 67 -6.82 21.36 9.41
CA LEU A 67 -6.50 21.93 8.10
C LEU A 67 -7.74 22.15 7.24
N ALA A 68 -8.67 21.18 7.23
CA ALA A 68 -9.94 21.29 6.51
C ALA A 68 -10.80 22.44 7.06
N ALA A 69 -10.85 22.61 8.38
CA ALA A 69 -11.54 23.73 9.01
C ALA A 69 -10.90 25.07 8.66
N ALA A 70 -9.56 25.16 8.66
CA ALA A 70 -8.82 26.36 8.28
C ALA A 70 -9.08 26.74 6.81
N GLY A 71 -9.16 25.75 5.91
CA GLY A 71 -9.45 25.95 4.49
C GLY A 71 -10.92 26.19 4.14
N LYS A 72 -11.85 26.07 5.11
CA LYS A 72 -13.30 26.10 4.82
C LYS A 72 -13.77 27.38 4.13
N GLY A 73 -13.19 28.54 4.49
CA GLY A 73 -13.52 29.81 3.84
C GLY A 73 -13.15 29.83 2.36
N GLU A 74 -12.16 29.04 1.94
CA GLU A 74 -11.74 28.96 0.54
C GLU A 74 -12.75 28.26 -0.35
N LEU A 75 -13.67 27.50 0.23
CA LEU A 75 -14.75 26.83 -0.50
C LEU A 75 -15.74 27.84 -1.13
N GLU A 76 -15.78 29.09 -0.66
CA GLU A 76 -16.59 30.15 -1.28
C GLU A 76 -16.14 30.47 -2.72
N ARG A 77 -14.91 30.10 -3.08
CA ARG A 77 -14.33 30.30 -4.42
C ARG A 77 -14.53 29.08 -5.33
N VAL A 78 -15.16 28.01 -4.84
CA VAL A 78 -15.40 26.80 -5.62
C VAL A 78 -16.59 27.03 -6.55
N GLU A 79 -16.37 26.77 -7.83
CA GLU A 79 -17.40 26.78 -8.86
C GLU A 79 -17.66 25.36 -9.34
N GLU A 80 -18.94 25.01 -9.48
CA GLU A 80 -19.37 23.74 -10.05
C GLU A 80 -20.01 23.97 -11.42
N PHE A 81 -19.61 23.14 -12.39
CA PHE A 81 -20.13 23.18 -13.75
C PHE A 81 -20.84 21.87 -14.07
N PRO A 82 -21.93 21.89 -14.87
CA PRO A 82 -22.54 20.67 -15.37
C PRO A 82 -21.54 19.80 -16.13
N SER A 83 -21.68 18.48 -16.02
CA SER A 83 -20.87 17.56 -16.82
C SER A 83 -21.22 17.68 -18.30
N GLU A 84 -20.22 17.94 -19.14
CA GLU A 84 -20.31 17.98 -20.60
C GLU A 84 -20.12 16.58 -21.24
N GLY A 85 -20.11 15.51 -20.43
CA GLY A 85 -19.94 14.13 -20.86
C GLY A 85 -18.49 13.63 -20.87
N ARG A 86 -18.28 12.46 -21.48
CA ARG A 86 -17.04 11.66 -21.43
C ARG A 86 -16.70 10.97 -22.75
N THR A 87 -17.03 11.63 -23.86
CA THR A 87 -16.85 11.06 -25.19
C THR A 87 -15.37 11.08 -25.57
N HIS A 88 -14.82 9.91 -25.87
CA HIS A 88 -13.47 9.78 -26.36
C HIS A 88 -13.40 10.06 -27.88
N LEU A 89 -12.47 10.91 -28.29
CA LEU A 89 -12.21 11.29 -29.68
C LEU A 89 -10.80 10.90 -30.11
N ALA A 90 -10.59 10.77 -31.42
CA ALA A 90 -9.27 10.53 -31.99
C ALA A 90 -8.33 11.72 -31.73
N VAL A 91 -7.05 11.44 -31.55
CA VAL A 91 -6.02 12.48 -31.36
C VAL A 91 -6.00 13.42 -32.56
N GLY A 92 -6.04 14.72 -32.29
CA GLY A 92 -6.07 15.77 -33.32
C GLY A 92 -7.49 16.17 -33.75
N SER A 93 -8.54 15.55 -33.21
CA SER A 93 -9.91 16.02 -33.42
C SER A 93 -10.09 17.43 -32.86
N GLU A 94 -10.83 18.28 -33.56
CA GLU A 94 -11.18 19.61 -33.05
C GLU A 94 -12.21 19.48 -31.91
N ILE A 95 -11.97 20.19 -30.81
CA ILE A 95 -12.83 20.17 -29.62
C ILE A 95 -13.04 21.59 -29.15
N SER A 96 -14.31 21.96 -28.93
CA SER A 96 -14.70 23.20 -28.28
C SER A 96 -15.26 22.88 -26.91
N TYR A 97 -14.73 23.54 -25.88
CA TYR A 97 -15.20 23.40 -24.50
C TYR A 97 -16.05 24.60 -24.10
N GLY A 98 -17.01 24.40 -23.17
CA GLY A 98 -17.81 25.49 -22.61
C GLY A 98 -17.07 26.32 -21.55
N THR A 99 -16.00 25.77 -20.97
CA THR A 99 -15.21 26.40 -19.90
C THR A 99 -13.73 26.51 -20.26
N HIS A 100 -13.04 27.46 -19.63
CA HIS A 100 -11.60 27.65 -19.81
C HIS A 100 -10.93 28.07 -18.49
N PRO A 101 -10.15 27.18 -17.83
CA PRO A 101 -9.81 25.82 -18.23
C PRO A 101 -11.03 24.88 -18.36
N PRO A 102 -10.99 23.89 -19.26
CA PRO A 102 -12.07 22.91 -19.38
C PRO A 102 -12.06 21.95 -18.18
N THR A 103 -13.25 21.64 -17.68
CA THR A 103 -13.46 20.80 -16.50
C THR A 103 -14.11 19.45 -16.81
N SER A 104 -14.74 19.30 -17.99
CA SER A 104 -15.32 18.04 -18.48
C SER A 104 -15.52 18.09 -20.01
N GLY A 105 -16.15 17.09 -20.60
CA GLY A 105 -16.51 17.08 -22.02
C GLY A 105 -15.73 16.10 -22.88
N PRO A 106 -15.88 16.14 -24.21
CA PRO A 106 -15.15 15.27 -25.13
C PRO A 106 -13.63 15.43 -25.01
N HIS A 107 -12.89 14.35 -25.11
CA HIS A 107 -11.44 14.36 -24.93
C HIS A 107 -10.74 13.19 -25.62
N TYR A 108 -9.41 13.21 -25.68
CA TYR A 108 -8.59 12.20 -26.34
C TYR A 108 -8.36 11.00 -25.44
N LEU A 109 -8.07 9.84 -26.03
CA LEU A 109 -7.78 8.58 -25.31
C LEU A 109 -6.54 8.60 -24.41
N GLN A 110 -5.65 9.57 -24.55
CA GLN A 110 -4.45 9.67 -23.71
C GLN A 110 -4.68 10.68 -22.58
N TRP A 111 -4.49 10.25 -21.35
CA TRP A 111 -4.45 11.14 -20.19
C TRP A 111 -3.03 11.67 -19.93
N ILE A 112 -2.93 12.69 -19.07
CA ILE A 112 -1.65 13.13 -18.52
C ILE A 112 -1.39 12.37 -17.21
N ASN A 113 -0.21 11.76 -17.10
CA ASN A 113 0.20 11.10 -15.87
C ASN A 113 0.37 12.11 -14.72
N PRO A 114 0.17 11.70 -13.46
CA PRO A 114 0.48 12.52 -12.30
C PRO A 114 1.93 13.03 -12.35
N GLY A 115 2.13 14.28 -11.94
CA GLY A 115 3.45 14.90 -11.98
C GLY A 115 3.43 16.42 -12.04
N PHE A 116 4.61 17.00 -11.94
CA PHE A 116 4.85 18.44 -12.06
C PHE A 116 5.37 18.79 -13.46
N TYR A 117 4.68 19.70 -14.15
CA TYR A 117 5.01 20.11 -15.50
C TYR A 117 5.19 21.62 -15.61
N GLU A 118 6.33 22.03 -16.16
CA GLU A 118 6.69 23.45 -16.41
C GLU A 118 6.02 24.06 -17.63
N THR A 119 5.31 23.24 -18.41
CA THR A 119 4.57 23.65 -19.60
C THR A 119 3.12 23.19 -19.52
N LEU A 120 2.24 23.99 -20.10
CA LEU A 120 0.84 23.63 -20.26
C LEU A 120 0.76 22.32 -21.07
N LYS A 121 -0.12 21.42 -20.62
CA LYS A 121 -0.44 20.19 -21.35
C LYS A 121 -1.71 20.37 -22.16
N GLY A 122 -1.92 19.47 -23.11
CA GLY A 122 -3.11 19.50 -23.97
C GLY A 122 -4.38 19.46 -23.13
N TRP A 123 -5.29 20.41 -23.36
CA TRP A 123 -6.56 20.53 -22.65
C TRP A 123 -7.34 19.22 -22.63
N SER A 124 -7.47 18.60 -23.80
CA SER A 124 -8.11 17.31 -23.98
C SER A 124 -7.49 16.20 -23.12
N ASN A 125 -6.16 16.13 -23.04
CA ASN A 125 -5.48 15.14 -22.19
C ASN A 125 -5.69 15.43 -20.69
N LEU A 126 -5.79 16.70 -20.30
CA LEU A 126 -6.08 17.09 -18.91
C LEU A 126 -7.53 16.79 -18.53
N VAL A 127 -8.49 16.96 -19.44
CA VAL A 127 -9.88 16.53 -19.22
C VAL A 127 -9.97 15.03 -19.01
N HIS A 128 -9.17 14.21 -19.72
CA HIS A 128 -9.10 12.77 -19.45
C HIS A 128 -8.54 12.50 -18.04
N SER A 129 -7.47 13.20 -17.61
CA SER A 129 -6.97 13.09 -16.23
C SER A 129 -8.07 13.42 -15.19
N LEU A 130 -8.88 14.46 -15.44
CA LEU A 130 -10.03 14.80 -14.61
C LEU A 130 -11.12 13.71 -14.65
N GLU A 131 -11.39 13.09 -15.80
CA GLU A 131 -12.34 11.96 -15.91
C GLU A 131 -11.92 10.77 -15.03
N HIS A 132 -10.62 10.51 -14.94
CA HIS A 132 -10.05 9.46 -14.08
C HIS A 132 -10.04 9.81 -12.58
N GLY A 133 -10.51 10.99 -12.19
CA GLY A 133 -10.56 11.44 -10.80
C GLY A 133 -9.25 12.04 -10.29
N MET A 134 -8.31 12.36 -11.17
CA MET A 134 -7.09 13.10 -10.79
C MET A 134 -7.43 14.56 -10.47
N ILE A 135 -6.61 15.19 -9.65
CA ILE A 135 -6.68 16.64 -9.41
C ILE A 135 -5.71 17.32 -10.38
N VAL A 136 -6.23 18.28 -11.17
CA VAL A 136 -5.41 19.14 -12.04
C VAL A 136 -5.26 20.51 -11.40
N ILE A 137 -4.02 20.94 -11.15
CA ILE A 137 -3.71 22.28 -10.62
C ILE A 137 -2.96 23.07 -11.68
N TYR A 138 -3.50 24.24 -12.01
CA TYR A 138 -2.87 25.21 -12.89
C TYR A 138 -2.09 26.23 -12.05
N TYR A 139 -0.82 26.45 -12.37
CA TYR A 139 0.01 27.44 -11.69
C TYR A 139 0.70 28.38 -12.68
N ASP A 140 1.07 29.59 -12.26
CA ASP A 140 1.86 30.51 -13.09
C ASP A 140 3.22 30.82 -12.46
N ARG A 141 3.24 31.76 -11.50
CA ARG A 141 4.42 32.23 -10.77
C ARG A 141 4.12 32.33 -9.26
N PRO A 142 3.83 31.20 -8.59
CA PRO A 142 3.68 31.21 -7.14
C PRO A 142 5.02 31.55 -6.47
N ALA A 143 4.98 31.91 -5.18
CA ALA A 143 6.19 32.03 -4.36
C ALA A 143 6.92 30.68 -4.26
N ASP A 144 8.23 30.71 -3.99
CA ASP A 144 9.08 29.51 -3.95
C ASP A 144 8.56 28.45 -2.97
N GLU A 145 8.10 28.86 -1.79
CA GLU A 145 7.53 27.95 -0.78
C GLU A 145 6.28 27.22 -1.30
N ALA A 146 5.40 27.93 -1.98
CA ALA A 146 4.23 27.34 -2.60
C ALA A 146 4.62 26.41 -3.76
N LEU A 147 5.63 26.78 -4.55
CA LEU A 147 6.14 25.92 -5.63
C LEU A 147 6.72 24.61 -5.11
N GLU A 148 7.47 24.65 -4.01
CA GLU A 148 8.01 23.44 -3.37
C GLU A 148 6.91 22.57 -2.77
N THR A 149 5.88 23.18 -2.18
CA THR A 149 4.68 22.47 -1.71
C THR A 149 3.98 21.75 -2.86
N LEU A 150 3.81 22.45 -3.99
CA LEU A 150 3.20 21.90 -5.19
C LEU A 150 3.99 20.67 -5.71
N LYS A 151 5.31 20.79 -5.82
CA LYS A 151 6.19 19.66 -6.21
C LYS A 151 6.07 18.49 -5.22
N SER A 152 6.05 18.76 -3.92
CA SER A 152 5.88 17.74 -2.89
C SER A 152 4.58 16.95 -3.10
N TRP A 153 3.46 17.63 -3.32
CA TRP A 153 2.18 16.97 -3.57
C TRP A 153 2.22 16.07 -4.80
N THR A 154 2.78 16.52 -5.93
CA THR A 154 2.91 15.64 -7.12
C THR A 154 3.80 14.42 -6.89
N SER A 155 4.73 14.50 -5.95
CA SER A 155 5.60 13.36 -5.58
C SER A 155 4.90 12.36 -4.66
N LEU A 156 3.98 12.84 -3.82
CA LEU A 156 3.20 12.03 -2.89
C LEU A 156 2.02 11.33 -3.57
N PHE A 157 1.34 12.03 -4.48
CA PHE A 157 0.11 11.57 -5.13
C PHE A 157 0.36 11.18 -6.58
N THR A 158 0.84 9.95 -6.78
CA THR A 158 1.27 9.41 -8.08
C THR A 158 0.32 8.37 -8.68
N GLY A 159 -0.80 8.11 -8.00
CA GLY A 159 -1.76 7.08 -8.40
C GLY A 159 -2.47 7.39 -9.73
N PRO A 160 -2.74 6.40 -10.59
CA PRO A 160 -3.40 6.61 -11.88
C PRO A 160 -4.88 7.04 -11.77
N TRP A 161 -5.47 7.01 -10.58
CA TRP A 161 -6.88 7.36 -10.32
C TRP A 161 -7.04 8.33 -9.14
N SER A 162 -5.93 8.78 -8.57
CA SER A 162 -5.88 9.59 -7.34
C SER A 162 -4.68 10.52 -7.30
N GLY A 163 -4.02 10.67 -8.44
CA GLY A 163 -2.80 11.46 -8.55
C GLY A 163 -3.08 12.93 -8.77
N ILE A 164 -2.02 13.72 -8.67
CA ILE A 164 -2.05 15.16 -8.90
C ILE A 164 -1.25 15.48 -10.15
N VAL A 165 -1.87 16.19 -11.07
CA VAL A 165 -1.26 16.73 -12.28
C VAL A 165 -1.13 18.23 -12.12
N MET A 166 0.10 18.75 -12.13
CA MET A 166 0.33 20.20 -12.07
C MET A 166 0.90 20.69 -13.38
N VAL A 167 0.28 21.72 -13.94
CA VAL A 167 0.69 22.28 -15.23
C VAL A 167 0.82 23.78 -15.16
N ARG A 168 1.89 24.30 -15.80
CA ARG A 168 2.08 25.75 -15.86
C ARG A 168 1.14 26.38 -16.87
N LYS A 169 0.28 27.30 -16.43
CA LYS A 169 -0.58 28.14 -17.27
C LYS A 169 -0.26 29.60 -16.99
N VAL A 170 0.31 30.28 -17.99
CA VAL A 170 0.63 31.71 -17.90
C VAL A 170 -0.64 32.55 -17.87
N GLY A 171 -0.60 33.67 -17.12
CA GLY A 171 -1.67 34.67 -17.09
C GLY A 171 -2.83 34.28 -16.17
N LEU A 172 -2.54 33.62 -15.05
CA LEU A 172 -3.53 33.35 -13.99
C LEU A 172 -3.67 34.50 -12.98
N GLY A 173 -2.79 35.49 -13.05
CA GLY A 173 -2.74 36.65 -12.15
C GLY A 173 -1.35 37.28 -12.16
#